data_AF-B7QAM6-F1
#
_entry.id   AF-B7QAM6-F1
#
_cell.length_a   1.000
_cell.length_b   1.000
_cell.length_c   1.000
_cell.angle_alpha   90.00
_cell.angle_beta   90.00
_cell.angle_gamma   90.00
#
_symmetry.space_group_name_H-M   'P 1'
#
loop_
_entity.id
_entity.type
_entity.pdbx_description
1 polymer ?
#
loop_
_entity_poly.entity_id
_entity_poly.type
_entity_poly.pdbx_seq_one_letter_code
_entity_poly.pdbx_strand_id
1 'polypeptide(L)'
;LLLCTLQADAKKSSGRDLIEDIVDMKQYKKLLRTKKNVMILYTRSAKDAVEPLKICSDVALELKGQATLASVDCSGEGKKLCKKLKAVPDAGAILKHYKDGEFHKDYDRKLTPKSLSNFLKDPTGDIPWEEDEESVDVAHVPDGDELRKLFQRETSPILIMFYAPWCVFCKRLKPDYAKAATELKGHSVLAAMDLSKPENAVVRHHYNVTGFPTLIYFEAGNLKHKYEGENNKEAIVAFMKNPEKKATKPKEEAWSDTPSDVVHLTEATFDDALQSTASLLVMFYAPWCVHCKKMHPEYVSAAATLKKEQIPGTLAAVDAVKEKVLGKKYNVSGYPTVKYFENGQHAYDVQLRTAAKIVDFMKDPKEPPPPPPPEVPWSQVPSEVVHLDEANFKPFLKRKKHALVMFYTNWCGHCKRAKPEFAGAAEKLKDDPKVAFAAVDCTEQSAVCSAYDVGGYPTVKYFSYLKTQSEYN
;
A
#
# COMPACT_ATOMS: atom_id res chain seq x y z
N LEU A 1 42.25 56.01 -0.03
CA LEU A 1 41.76 54.62 -0.12
C LEU A 1 40.25 54.67 -0.36
N LEU A 2 39.85 54.56 -1.64
CA LEU A 2 38.44 54.44 -2.03
C LEU A 2 37.95 53.04 -1.64
N LEU A 3 36.86 52.98 -0.86
CA LEU A 3 36.08 51.77 -0.61
C LEU A 3 35.08 51.58 -1.77
N CYS A 4 35.38 50.66 -2.68
CA CYS A 4 34.43 50.14 -3.65
C CYS A 4 33.57 49.05 -2.96
N THR A 5 32.33 49.38 -2.64
CA THR A 5 31.28 48.38 -2.33
C THR A 5 30.76 47.78 -3.64
N LEU A 6 31.12 46.53 -3.92
CA LEU A 6 30.45 45.71 -4.92
C LEU A 6 29.11 45.24 -4.34
N GLN A 7 28.02 45.92 -4.65
CA GLN A 7 26.69 45.35 -4.56
C GLN A 7 26.50 44.43 -5.77
N ALA A 8 26.56 43.12 -5.53
CA ALA A 8 26.10 42.14 -6.51
C ALA A 8 24.57 42.03 -6.41
N ASP A 9 23.87 42.65 -7.36
CA ASP A 9 22.44 42.43 -7.57
C ASP A 9 22.21 40.98 -8.02
N ALA A 10 21.88 40.11 -7.07
CA ALA A 10 21.35 38.79 -7.38
C ALA A 10 19.93 38.95 -7.96
N LYS A 11 19.82 38.90 -9.30
CA LYS A 11 18.54 38.77 -10.01
C LYS A 11 17.78 37.55 -9.43
N LYS A 12 16.71 37.79 -8.65
CA LYS A 12 15.75 36.75 -8.28
C LYS A 12 15.17 36.17 -9.58
N SER A 13 15.51 34.93 -9.93
CA SER A 13 14.90 34.25 -11.08
C SER A 13 13.39 34.13 -10.84
N SER A 14 12.57 34.59 -11.78
CA SER A 14 11.13 34.44 -11.64
C SER A 14 10.77 32.98 -11.93
N GLY A 15 9.84 32.39 -11.17
CA GLY A 15 9.39 31.02 -11.43
C GLY A 15 8.78 30.84 -12.81
N ARG A 16 8.34 31.95 -13.41
CA ARG A 16 7.85 32.00 -14.79
C ARG A 16 8.93 31.64 -15.82
N ASP A 17 10.20 31.96 -15.55
CA ASP A 17 11.34 31.61 -16.41
C ASP A 17 11.62 30.09 -16.43
N LEU A 18 11.04 29.34 -15.49
CA LEU A 18 11.14 27.89 -15.40
C LEU A 18 9.99 27.17 -16.12
N ILE A 19 8.98 27.92 -16.60
CA ILE A 19 7.85 27.36 -17.36
C ILE A 19 8.15 27.44 -18.85
N GLU A 20 8.17 26.29 -19.52
CA GLU A 20 8.39 26.24 -20.96
C GLU A 20 7.10 26.57 -21.73
N ASP A 21 7.11 27.62 -22.55
CA ASP A 21 6.00 27.93 -23.46
C ASP A 21 6.10 27.09 -24.74
N ILE A 22 5.08 26.29 -24.99
CA ILE A 22 5.04 25.32 -26.09
C ILE A 22 4.01 25.78 -27.13
N VAL A 23 4.49 26.12 -28.32
CA VAL A 23 3.65 26.63 -29.42
C VAL A 23 3.47 25.61 -30.55
N ASP A 24 4.35 24.61 -30.65
CA ASP A 24 4.34 23.64 -31.74
C ASP A 24 4.58 22.18 -31.30
N MET A 25 4.33 21.26 -32.24
CA MET A 25 4.45 19.82 -32.02
C MET A 25 5.90 19.35 -31.82
N LYS A 26 6.89 20.08 -32.34
CA LYS A 26 8.31 19.73 -32.22
C LYS A 26 8.79 20.00 -30.80
N GLN A 27 8.44 21.16 -30.25
CA GLN A 27 8.70 21.53 -28.86
C GLN A 27 7.98 20.57 -27.90
N TYR A 28 6.69 20.31 -28.12
CA TYR A 28 5.90 19.37 -27.33
C TYR A 28 6.55 17.97 -27.24
N LYS A 29 6.91 17.38 -28.40
CA LYS A 29 7.60 16.09 -28.45
C LYS A 29 8.97 16.11 -27.80
N LYS A 30 9.73 17.22 -27.95
CA LYS A 30 11.05 17.37 -27.34
C LYS A 30 10.93 17.38 -25.81
N LEU A 31 9.96 18.13 -25.27
CA LEU A 31 9.69 18.20 -23.83
C LEU A 31 9.42 16.81 -23.27
N LEU A 32 8.42 16.10 -23.82
CA LEU A 32 8.04 14.76 -23.34
C LEU A 32 9.13 13.70 -23.53
N ARG A 33 9.99 13.84 -24.54
CA ARG A 33 11.15 12.93 -24.71
C ARG A 33 12.28 13.18 -23.72
N THR A 34 12.44 14.42 -23.25
CA THR A 34 13.59 14.83 -22.43
C THR A 34 13.28 14.93 -20.95
N LYS A 35 12.00 14.99 -20.58
CA LYS A 35 11.52 15.16 -19.21
C LYS A 35 10.56 14.04 -18.86
N LYS A 36 10.68 13.51 -17.65
CA LYS A 36 9.92 12.34 -17.19
C LYS A 36 8.69 12.66 -16.33
N ASN A 37 8.66 13.82 -15.70
CA ASN A 37 7.56 14.27 -14.85
C ASN A 37 7.17 15.67 -15.34
N VAL A 38 6.13 15.73 -16.16
CA VAL A 38 5.75 16.94 -16.89
C VAL A 38 4.29 17.28 -16.63
N MET A 39 4.03 18.52 -16.23
CA MET A 39 2.70 19.09 -16.18
C MET A 39 2.55 20.17 -17.24
N ILE A 40 1.54 20.06 -18.08
CA ILE A 40 1.27 21.05 -19.14
C ILE A 40 -0.06 21.74 -18.85
N LEU A 41 0.01 23.06 -18.67
CA LEU A 41 -1.12 23.95 -18.55
C LEU A 41 -1.61 24.37 -19.94
N TYR A 42 -2.87 24.08 -20.26
CA TYR A 42 -3.52 24.52 -21.48
C TYR A 42 -4.55 25.59 -21.15
N THR A 43 -4.43 26.76 -21.77
CA THR A 43 -5.30 27.92 -21.49
C THR A 43 -6.05 28.34 -22.74
N ARG A 44 -7.31 28.77 -22.57
CA ARG A 44 -8.14 29.25 -23.69
C ARG A 44 -7.93 30.73 -24.01
N SER A 45 -7.41 31.53 -23.09
CA SER A 45 -7.08 32.93 -23.30
C SER A 45 -6.01 33.40 -22.32
N ALA A 46 -5.42 34.58 -22.58
CA ALA A 46 -4.49 35.21 -21.64
C ALA A 46 -5.13 35.49 -20.26
N LYS A 47 -6.45 35.80 -20.22
CA LYS A 47 -7.18 36.01 -18.97
C LYS A 47 -7.29 34.71 -18.15
N ASP A 48 -7.57 33.60 -18.83
CA ASP A 48 -7.69 32.28 -18.18
C ASP A 48 -6.33 31.75 -17.68
N ALA A 49 -5.24 32.32 -18.18
CA ALA A 49 -3.88 31.91 -17.84
C ALA A 49 -3.34 32.56 -16.55
N VAL A 50 -3.86 33.71 -16.13
CA VAL A 50 -3.25 34.55 -15.07
C VAL A 50 -3.06 33.78 -13.75
N GLU A 51 -4.15 33.25 -13.18
CA GLU A 51 -4.10 32.55 -11.89
C GLU A 51 -3.39 31.18 -11.99
N PRO A 52 -3.73 30.31 -12.96
CA PRO A 52 -3.04 29.02 -13.11
C PRO A 52 -1.53 29.15 -13.38
N LEU A 53 -1.10 30.13 -14.18
CA LEU A 53 0.33 30.34 -14.44
C LEU A 53 1.07 30.83 -13.20
N LYS A 54 0.44 31.66 -12.38
CA LYS A 54 1.03 32.11 -11.11
C LYS A 54 1.30 30.91 -10.20
N ILE A 55 0.29 30.06 -10.01
CA ILE A 55 0.41 28.82 -9.21
C ILE A 55 1.48 27.90 -9.80
N CYS A 56 1.48 27.69 -11.11
CA CYS A 56 2.52 26.89 -11.78
C CYS A 56 3.91 27.48 -11.58
N SER A 57 4.05 28.81 -11.54
CA SER A 57 5.35 29.48 -11.37
C SER A 57 5.91 29.25 -9.96
N ASP A 58 5.06 29.32 -8.94
CA ASP A 58 5.44 29.05 -7.55
C ASP A 58 5.90 27.59 -7.38
N VAL A 59 5.16 26.65 -7.98
CA VAL A 59 5.48 25.21 -7.94
C VAL A 59 6.73 24.88 -8.77
N ALA A 60 6.94 25.54 -9.91
CA ALA A 60 8.15 25.34 -10.73
C ALA A 60 9.42 25.74 -9.98
N LEU A 61 9.36 26.75 -9.11
CA LEU A 61 10.46 27.12 -8.21
C LEU A 61 10.69 26.06 -7.14
N GLU A 62 9.62 25.60 -6.47
CA GLU A 62 9.71 24.59 -5.40
C GLU A 62 10.26 23.26 -5.92
N LEU A 63 9.79 22.81 -7.09
CA LEU A 63 10.09 21.49 -7.65
C LEU A 63 11.17 21.50 -8.72
N LYS A 64 12.03 22.54 -8.73
CA LYS A 64 13.10 22.67 -9.71
C LYS A 64 13.98 21.41 -9.74
N GLY A 65 14.01 20.75 -10.90
CA GLY A 65 14.78 19.52 -11.11
C GLY A 65 14.05 18.23 -10.74
N GLN A 66 12.89 18.31 -10.09
CA GLN A 66 12.04 17.16 -9.75
C GLN A 66 10.86 17.01 -10.73
N ALA A 67 10.25 18.12 -11.12
CA ALA A 67 9.18 18.17 -12.11
C ALA A 67 9.43 19.31 -13.13
N THR A 68 8.81 19.21 -14.30
CA THR A 68 8.84 20.25 -15.33
C THR A 68 7.43 20.76 -15.58
N LEU A 69 7.23 22.08 -15.54
CA LEU A 69 5.96 22.71 -15.88
C LEU A 69 6.08 23.42 -17.23
N ALA A 70 5.04 23.35 -18.03
CA ALA A 70 4.96 23.99 -19.33
C ALA A 70 3.57 24.59 -19.56
N SER A 71 3.47 25.55 -20.47
CA SER A 71 2.22 26.20 -20.86
C SER A 71 1.99 26.15 -22.36
N VAL A 72 0.72 26.02 -22.75
CA VAL A 72 0.24 26.09 -24.12
C VAL A 72 -0.96 27.04 -24.17
N ASP A 73 -0.83 28.15 -24.90
CA ASP A 73 -1.96 29.03 -25.22
C ASP A 73 -2.72 28.50 -26.44
N CYS A 74 -3.97 28.09 -26.23
CA CYS A 74 -4.84 27.54 -27.25
C CYS A 74 -5.60 28.59 -28.08
N SER A 75 -5.48 29.88 -27.77
CA SER A 75 -6.06 30.96 -28.59
C SER A 75 -5.09 31.52 -29.63
N GLY A 76 -3.79 31.55 -29.33
CA GLY A 76 -2.73 32.05 -30.21
C GLY A 76 -2.06 30.98 -31.06
N GLU A 77 -0.72 31.01 -31.10
CA GLU A 77 0.11 30.14 -31.94
C GLU A 77 -0.08 28.64 -31.64
N GLY A 78 -0.38 28.30 -30.39
CA GLY A 78 -0.66 26.93 -29.94
C GLY A 78 -2.02 26.38 -30.37
N LYS A 79 -2.89 27.16 -31.02
CA LYS A 79 -4.25 26.72 -31.43
C LYS A 79 -4.26 25.43 -32.27
N LYS A 80 -3.34 25.31 -33.24
CA LYS A 80 -3.21 24.10 -34.07
C LYS A 80 -2.73 22.90 -33.25
N LEU A 81 -1.82 23.15 -32.30
CA LEU A 81 -1.31 22.13 -31.39
C LEU A 81 -2.41 21.60 -30.47
N CYS A 82 -3.16 22.48 -29.78
CA CYS A 82 -4.23 22.06 -28.88
C CYS A 82 -5.33 21.25 -29.59
N LYS A 83 -5.72 21.66 -30.82
CA LYS A 83 -6.68 20.89 -31.64
C LYS A 83 -6.17 19.48 -31.94
N LYS A 84 -4.89 19.36 -32.32
CA LYS A 84 -4.28 18.05 -32.63
C LYS A 84 -4.14 17.16 -31.39
N LEU A 85 -3.87 17.76 -30.24
CA LEU A 85 -3.75 17.06 -28.95
C LEU A 85 -5.10 16.79 -28.27
N LYS A 86 -6.22 17.31 -28.82
CA LYS A 86 -7.55 17.30 -28.17
C LYS A 86 -7.48 17.87 -26.73
N ALA A 87 -6.71 18.93 -26.55
CA ALA A 87 -6.45 19.56 -25.26
C ALA A 87 -6.95 21.01 -25.20
N VAL A 88 -8.02 21.32 -25.93
CA VAL A 88 -8.66 22.65 -25.88
C VAL A 88 -9.60 22.66 -24.67
N PRO A 89 -9.41 23.58 -23.69
CA PRO A 89 -10.32 23.70 -22.55
C PRO A 89 -11.73 24.09 -22.98
N ASP A 90 -12.76 23.45 -22.43
CA ASP A 90 -14.16 23.86 -22.64
C ASP A 90 -14.43 25.22 -21.97
N ALA A 91 -13.85 25.46 -20.79
CA ALA A 91 -13.80 26.74 -20.11
C ALA A 91 -12.48 26.89 -19.32
N GLY A 92 -11.97 28.12 -19.18
CA GLY A 92 -10.80 28.41 -18.36
C GLY A 92 -9.50 27.73 -18.84
N ALA A 93 -8.93 26.89 -17.97
CA ALA A 93 -7.68 26.19 -18.20
C ALA A 93 -7.78 24.72 -17.74
N ILE A 94 -7.03 23.84 -18.39
CA ILE A 94 -6.87 22.43 -17.97
C ILE A 94 -5.39 22.12 -17.77
N LEU A 95 -5.10 21.21 -16.84
CA LEU A 95 -3.76 20.72 -16.57
C LEU A 95 -3.71 19.24 -16.91
N LYS A 96 -2.73 18.84 -17.73
CA LYS A 96 -2.50 17.43 -18.08
C LYS A 96 -1.12 17.01 -17.61
N HIS A 97 -1.06 15.88 -16.92
CA HIS A 97 0.19 15.28 -16.47
C HIS A 97 0.68 14.20 -17.42
N TYR A 98 1.99 14.18 -17.63
CA TYR A 98 2.69 13.20 -18.45
C TYR A 98 3.82 12.59 -17.64
N LYS A 99 3.91 11.26 -17.69
CA LYS A 99 4.93 10.47 -17.00
C LYS A 99 5.72 9.66 -18.03
N ASP A 100 7.04 9.74 -17.97
CA ASP A 100 7.97 9.03 -18.87
C ASP A 100 7.66 9.22 -20.37
N GLY A 101 7.14 10.40 -20.73
CA GLY A 101 6.83 10.78 -22.11
C GLY A 101 5.42 10.41 -22.58
N GLU A 102 4.65 9.71 -21.75
CA GLU A 102 3.28 9.30 -22.05
C GLU A 102 2.26 10.09 -21.23
N PHE A 103 1.03 10.20 -21.74
CA PHE A 103 -0.06 10.81 -20.99
C PHE A 103 -0.40 9.94 -19.77
N HIS A 104 -0.40 10.55 -18.60
CA HIS A 104 -0.73 9.85 -17.36
C HIS A 104 -2.21 10.07 -17.01
N LYS A 105 -2.58 11.31 -16.71
CA LYS A 105 -3.96 11.69 -16.36
C LYS A 105 -4.15 13.20 -16.46
N ASP A 106 -5.41 13.60 -16.49
CA ASP A 106 -5.81 14.97 -16.24
C ASP A 106 -5.66 15.29 -14.75
N TYR A 107 -5.28 16.52 -14.43
CA TYR A 107 -5.21 16.99 -13.06
C TYR A 107 -6.63 17.15 -12.50
N ASP A 108 -6.91 16.43 -11.43
CA ASP A 108 -8.24 16.23 -10.85
C ASP A 108 -8.32 16.72 -9.40
N ARG A 109 -7.38 17.57 -8.98
CA ARG A 109 -7.28 18.09 -7.61
C ARG A 109 -7.53 19.60 -7.58
N LYS A 110 -7.61 20.19 -6.38
CA LYS A 110 -7.78 21.64 -6.24
C LYS A 110 -6.55 22.36 -6.81
N LEU A 111 -6.75 23.41 -7.60
CA LEU A 111 -5.62 24.17 -8.15
C LEU A 111 -5.05 25.12 -7.10
N THR A 112 -4.12 24.61 -6.30
CA THR A 112 -3.35 25.38 -5.31
C THR A 112 -1.88 24.98 -5.38
N PRO A 113 -0.92 25.83 -4.96
CA PRO A 113 0.50 25.47 -4.99
C PRO A 113 0.78 24.16 -4.23
N LYS A 114 0.20 24.00 -3.04
CA LYS A 114 0.40 22.80 -2.20
C LYS A 114 -0.14 21.53 -2.86
N SER A 115 -1.38 21.57 -3.39
CA SER A 115 -2.00 20.41 -4.04
C SER A 115 -1.23 20.00 -5.30
N LEU A 116 -0.86 20.99 -6.12
CA LEU A 116 -0.10 20.75 -7.34
C LEU A 116 1.31 20.21 -7.05
N SER A 117 2.00 20.77 -6.05
CA SER A 117 3.30 20.26 -5.58
C SER A 117 3.19 18.82 -5.07
N ASN A 118 2.18 18.51 -4.25
CA ASN A 118 1.97 17.15 -3.74
C ASN A 118 1.66 16.16 -4.86
N PHE A 119 0.82 16.55 -5.82
CA PHE A 119 0.54 15.73 -7.01
C PHE A 119 1.82 15.47 -7.81
N LEU A 120 2.67 16.47 -8.01
CA LEU A 120 3.90 16.27 -8.79
C LEU A 120 4.96 15.43 -8.06
N LYS A 121 4.96 15.41 -6.72
CA LYS A 121 5.81 14.53 -5.91
C LYS A 121 5.33 13.08 -5.95
N ASP A 122 4.01 12.86 -5.92
CA ASP A 122 3.38 11.54 -6.04
C ASP A 122 2.14 11.61 -6.95
N PRO A 123 2.32 11.50 -8.28
CA PRO A 123 1.21 11.64 -9.24
C PRO A 123 0.30 10.42 -9.22
N THR A 124 0.76 9.30 -8.68
CA THR A 124 0.00 8.05 -8.51
C THR A 124 -0.80 8.01 -7.21
N GLY A 125 -0.55 8.95 -6.30
CA GLY A 125 -1.25 9.04 -5.03
C GLY A 125 -2.72 9.42 -5.21
N ASP A 126 -3.54 8.92 -4.29
CA ASP A 126 -4.95 9.32 -4.18
C ASP A 126 -5.06 10.83 -3.90
N ILE A 127 -6.26 11.38 -4.12
CA ILE A 127 -6.57 12.75 -3.72
C ILE A 127 -6.36 12.87 -2.19
N PRO A 128 -5.61 13.89 -1.72
CA PRO A 128 -5.46 14.15 -0.29
C PRO A 128 -6.83 14.26 0.37
N TRP A 129 -7.00 13.70 1.56
CA TRP A 129 -8.32 13.63 2.17
C TRP A 129 -8.88 15.02 2.46
N GLU A 130 -8.02 15.98 2.78
CA GLU A 130 -8.38 17.39 2.99
C GLU A 130 -8.94 18.09 1.73
N GLU A 131 -8.78 17.48 0.57
CA GLU A 131 -9.31 17.99 -0.70
C GLU A 131 -10.59 17.29 -1.13
N ASP A 132 -10.96 16.19 -0.47
CA ASP A 132 -12.16 15.41 -0.73
C ASP A 132 -13.43 16.20 -0.39
N GLU A 133 -14.28 16.42 -1.39
CA GLU A 133 -15.53 17.17 -1.28
C GLU A 133 -16.53 16.51 -0.32
N GLU A 134 -16.45 15.19 -0.12
CA GLU A 134 -17.31 14.49 0.83
C GLU A 134 -16.90 14.72 2.29
N SER A 135 -15.71 15.31 2.53
CA SER A 135 -15.11 15.45 3.87
C SER A 135 -15.12 16.89 4.41
N VAL A 136 -15.92 17.79 3.85
CA VAL A 136 -15.96 19.23 4.19
C VAL A 136 -16.20 19.52 5.68
N ASP A 137 -16.91 18.66 6.39
CA ASP A 137 -17.19 18.82 7.83
C ASP A 137 -16.14 18.16 8.73
N VAL A 138 -15.15 17.47 8.16
CA VAL A 138 -14.01 16.92 8.91
C VAL A 138 -12.95 18.01 9.07
N ALA A 139 -12.54 18.27 10.31
CA ALA A 139 -11.46 19.21 10.61
C ALA A 139 -10.09 18.57 10.28
N HIS A 140 -9.51 18.92 9.13
CA HIS A 140 -8.20 18.42 8.73
C HIS A 140 -7.07 19.18 9.44
N VAL A 141 -6.28 18.46 10.22
CA VAL A 141 -5.19 19.00 11.05
C VAL A 141 -3.86 18.66 10.37
N PRO A 142 -3.16 19.64 9.77
CA PRO A 142 -1.95 19.37 9.00
C PRO A 142 -0.74 19.00 9.87
N ASP A 143 -0.62 19.63 11.03
CA ASP A 143 0.56 19.53 11.91
C ASP A 143 0.22 19.74 13.39
N GLY A 144 1.23 19.57 14.26
CA GLY A 144 1.09 19.69 15.70
C GLY A 144 0.74 21.10 16.19
N ASP A 145 1.06 22.15 15.45
CA ASP A 145 0.72 23.52 15.84
C ASP A 145 -0.74 23.83 15.54
N GLU A 146 -1.25 23.40 14.39
CA GLU A 146 -2.68 23.46 14.10
C GLU A 146 -3.50 22.56 15.04
N LEU A 147 -2.95 21.41 15.47
CA LEU A 147 -3.58 20.59 16.49
C LEU A 147 -3.73 21.35 17.82
N ARG A 148 -2.67 22.04 18.24
CA ARG A 148 -2.70 22.87 19.46
C ARG A 148 -3.72 24.00 19.34
N LYS A 149 -3.79 24.68 18.19
CA LYS A 149 -4.78 25.73 17.94
C LYS A 149 -6.21 25.18 17.94
N LEU A 150 -6.42 23.98 17.39
CA LEU A 150 -7.72 23.31 17.45
C LEU A 150 -8.18 23.12 18.89
N PHE A 151 -7.31 22.62 19.77
CA PHE A 151 -7.62 22.45 21.20
C PHE A 151 -7.83 23.75 21.95
N GLN A 152 -7.20 24.85 21.54
CA GLN A 152 -7.39 26.16 22.15
C GLN A 152 -8.71 26.82 21.74
N ARG A 153 -9.14 26.60 20.49
CA ARG A 153 -10.33 27.22 19.92
C ARG A 153 -11.60 26.45 20.24
N GLU A 154 -11.53 25.13 20.23
CA GLU A 154 -12.70 24.27 20.29
C GLU A 154 -12.98 23.83 21.74
N THR A 155 -14.15 24.23 22.24
CA THR A 155 -14.65 23.81 23.55
C THR A 155 -15.48 22.53 23.46
N SER A 156 -16.01 22.21 22.28
CA SER A 156 -16.81 21.01 22.05
C SER A 156 -15.95 19.74 22.13
N PRO A 157 -16.55 18.56 22.38
CA PRO A 157 -15.83 17.30 22.34
C PRO A 157 -15.24 17.03 20.95
N ILE A 158 -14.02 16.50 20.91
CA ILE A 158 -13.28 16.25 19.67
C ILE A 158 -12.92 14.77 19.58
N LEU A 159 -13.22 14.14 18.45
CA LEU A 159 -12.67 12.84 18.11
C LEU A 159 -11.71 13.01 16.94
N ILE A 160 -10.47 12.54 17.10
CA ILE A 160 -9.43 12.69 16.09
C ILE A 160 -9.09 11.31 15.51
N MET A 161 -9.21 11.17 14.19
CA MET A 161 -8.70 10.02 13.45
C MET A 161 -7.25 10.28 13.04
N PHE A 162 -6.32 9.60 13.72
CA PHE A 162 -4.94 9.51 13.31
C PHE A 162 -4.79 8.43 12.24
N TYR A 163 -4.35 8.81 11.04
CA TYR A 163 -4.32 7.94 9.87
C TYR A 163 -3.02 8.04 9.09
N ALA A 164 -2.90 7.20 8.05
CA ALA A 164 -1.88 7.28 7.02
C ALA A 164 -2.54 7.12 5.63
N PRO A 165 -2.06 7.79 4.57
CA PRO A 165 -2.69 7.72 3.24
C PRO A 165 -2.69 6.31 2.63
N TRP A 166 -1.66 5.51 2.90
CA TRP A 166 -1.52 4.13 2.40
C TRP A 166 -2.31 3.08 3.22
N CYS A 167 -2.97 3.48 4.32
CA CYS A 167 -3.68 2.57 5.20
C CYS A 167 -5.06 2.18 4.63
N VAL A 168 -5.21 0.92 4.22
CA VAL A 168 -6.48 0.39 3.64
C VAL A 168 -7.65 0.51 4.62
N PHE A 169 -7.46 0.22 5.90
CA PHE A 169 -8.50 0.34 6.91
C PHE A 169 -8.97 1.78 7.12
N CYS A 170 -8.04 2.73 7.02
CA CYS A 170 -8.32 4.16 7.10
C CYS A 170 -9.17 4.59 5.90
N LYS A 171 -8.75 4.21 4.68
CA LYS A 171 -9.52 4.49 3.46
C LYS A 171 -10.96 3.97 3.54
N ARG A 172 -11.16 2.78 4.11
CA ARG A 172 -12.50 2.21 4.31
C ARG A 172 -13.35 2.98 5.32
N LEU A 173 -12.74 3.55 6.36
CA LEU A 173 -13.46 4.30 7.41
C LEU A 173 -13.76 5.75 7.01
N LYS A 174 -12.95 6.37 6.13
CA LYS A 174 -13.09 7.78 5.73
C LYS A 174 -14.52 8.19 5.35
N PRO A 175 -15.29 7.44 4.52
CA PRO A 175 -16.63 7.85 4.12
C PRO A 175 -17.62 7.89 5.31
N ASP A 176 -17.57 6.89 6.18
CA ASP A 176 -18.43 6.83 7.36
C ASP A 176 -18.05 7.88 8.41
N TYR A 177 -16.75 8.14 8.55
CA TYR A 177 -16.23 9.19 9.42
C TYR A 177 -16.66 10.59 8.96
N ALA A 178 -16.62 10.84 7.65
CA ALA A 178 -17.08 12.09 7.06
C ALA A 178 -18.59 12.30 7.24
N LYS A 179 -19.40 11.26 6.98
CA LYS A 179 -20.86 11.29 7.24
C LYS A 179 -21.18 11.53 8.72
N ALA A 180 -20.40 10.94 9.63
CA ALA A 180 -20.53 11.19 11.06
C ALA A 180 -20.19 12.64 11.42
N ALA A 181 -19.18 13.24 10.77
CA ALA A 181 -18.80 14.64 10.97
C ALA A 181 -19.93 15.59 10.56
N THR A 182 -20.56 15.33 9.42
CA THR A 182 -21.73 16.09 8.96
C THR A 182 -22.91 15.96 9.94
N GLU A 183 -23.20 14.77 10.46
CA GLU A 183 -24.31 14.60 11.42
C GLU A 183 -24.04 15.24 12.78
N LEU A 184 -22.79 15.23 13.25
CA LEU A 184 -22.39 15.77 14.55
C LEU A 184 -22.11 17.28 14.53
N LYS A 185 -22.28 17.93 13.37
CA LYS A 185 -22.01 19.36 13.20
C LYS A 185 -22.79 20.19 14.21
N GLY A 186 -22.08 21.03 14.95
CA GLY A 186 -22.63 21.87 16.02
C GLY A 186 -22.73 21.21 17.40
N HIS A 187 -22.54 19.89 17.50
CA HIS A 187 -22.45 19.16 18.78
C HIS A 187 -21.02 18.73 19.12
N SER A 188 -20.26 18.27 18.14
CA SER A 188 -18.88 17.79 18.32
C SER A 188 -18.05 17.97 17.07
N VAL A 189 -16.73 17.92 17.21
CA VAL A 189 -15.79 18.02 16.08
C VAL A 189 -15.15 16.67 15.79
N LEU A 190 -15.27 16.23 14.54
CA LEU A 190 -14.49 15.11 14.02
C LEU A 190 -13.31 15.66 13.25
N ALA A 191 -12.10 15.37 13.72
CA ALA A 191 -10.86 15.84 13.11
C ALA A 191 -10.04 14.68 12.55
N ALA A 192 -9.09 15.02 11.68
CA ALA A 192 -8.26 14.06 10.96
C ALA A 192 -6.81 14.54 10.91
N MET A 193 -5.86 13.66 11.20
CA MET A 193 -4.43 14.00 11.13
C MET A 193 -3.60 12.87 10.52
N ASP A 194 -2.82 13.20 9.50
CA ASP A 194 -1.91 12.27 8.84
C ASP A 194 -0.60 12.15 9.64
N LEU A 195 -0.40 11.01 10.30
CA LEU A 195 0.81 10.72 11.08
C LEU A 195 1.89 9.96 10.30
N SER A 196 1.72 9.79 8.99
CA SER A 196 2.77 9.23 8.12
C SER A 196 3.85 10.25 7.77
N LYS A 197 3.55 11.55 7.93
CA LYS A 197 4.46 12.65 7.63
C LYS A 197 5.54 12.81 8.71
N PRO A 198 6.82 13.02 8.35
CA PRO A 198 7.92 13.19 9.33
C PRO A 198 7.68 14.30 10.35
N GLU A 199 7.10 15.44 9.94
CA GLU A 199 6.77 16.56 10.81
C GLU A 199 5.78 16.20 11.92
N ASN A 200 4.98 15.15 11.73
CA ASN A 200 3.96 14.69 12.67
C ASN A 200 4.44 13.54 13.58
N ALA A 201 5.71 13.14 13.48
CA ALA A 201 6.29 12.08 14.30
C ALA A 201 6.19 12.39 15.81
N VAL A 202 6.36 13.65 16.20
CA VAL A 202 6.24 14.08 17.61
C VAL A 202 4.84 13.80 18.16
N VAL A 203 3.80 14.11 17.39
CA VAL A 203 2.39 13.86 17.77
C VAL A 203 2.13 12.35 17.86
N ARG A 204 2.66 11.57 16.92
CA ARG A 204 2.55 10.10 16.92
C ARG A 204 3.14 9.48 18.19
N HIS A 205 4.33 9.93 18.60
CA HIS A 205 4.98 9.46 19.81
C HIS A 205 4.23 9.92 21.07
N HIS A 206 3.82 11.19 21.11
CA HIS A 206 3.12 11.77 22.26
C HIS A 206 1.82 11.01 22.60
N TYR A 207 1.02 10.66 21.59
CA TYR A 207 -0.23 9.92 21.78
C TYR A 207 -0.10 8.40 21.68
N ASN A 208 1.12 7.87 21.59
CA ASN A 208 1.42 6.44 21.48
C ASN A 208 0.54 5.74 20.41
N VAL A 209 0.57 6.27 19.19
CA VAL A 209 -0.15 5.71 18.04
C VAL A 209 0.73 4.67 17.34
N THR A 210 0.44 3.40 17.64
CA THR A 210 1.19 2.23 17.14
C THR A 210 0.58 1.62 15.88
N GLY A 211 -0.67 1.96 15.53
CA GLY A 211 -1.37 1.44 14.36
C GLY A 211 -2.40 2.43 13.80
N PHE A 212 -2.87 2.15 12.58
CA PHE A 212 -3.81 3.01 11.87
C PHE A 212 -5.04 2.23 11.38
N PRO A 213 -6.25 2.85 11.41
CA PRO A 213 -6.55 4.13 12.05
C PRO A 213 -6.56 3.99 13.58
N THR A 214 -6.15 5.04 14.29
CA THR A 214 -6.37 5.17 15.75
C THR A 214 -7.25 6.38 15.98
N LEU A 215 -8.39 6.18 16.65
CA LEU A 215 -9.32 7.25 17.00
C LEU A 215 -9.14 7.59 18.48
N ILE A 216 -8.92 8.87 18.79
CA ILE A 216 -8.71 9.34 20.17
C ILE A 216 -9.70 10.44 20.49
N TYR A 217 -10.38 10.28 21.63
CA TYR A 217 -11.37 11.21 22.16
C TYR A 217 -10.72 12.23 23.10
N PHE A 218 -11.06 13.49 22.87
CA PHE A 218 -10.61 14.65 23.62
C PHE A 218 -11.80 15.49 24.08
N GLU A 219 -11.65 16.11 25.25
CA GLU A 219 -12.64 17.03 25.80
C GLU A 219 -11.90 18.24 26.37
N ALA A 220 -12.30 19.45 25.96
CA ALA A 220 -11.62 20.70 26.30
C ALA A 220 -10.08 20.63 26.10
N GLY A 221 -9.65 20.02 24.98
CA GLY A 221 -8.24 19.83 24.63
C GLY A 221 -7.49 18.73 25.40
N ASN A 222 -8.12 18.08 26.38
CA ASN A 222 -7.49 17.02 27.17
C ASN A 222 -7.78 15.65 26.57
N LEU A 223 -6.74 14.82 26.42
CA LEU A 223 -6.92 13.42 26.04
C LEU A 223 -7.71 12.69 27.13
N LYS A 224 -8.79 12.02 26.74
CA LYS A 224 -9.58 11.18 27.64
C LYS A 224 -9.25 9.72 27.45
N HIS A 225 -9.59 9.16 26.29
CA HIS A 225 -9.35 7.75 25.98
C HIS A 225 -9.39 7.49 24.47
N LYS A 226 -8.96 6.29 24.07
CA LYS A 226 -9.08 5.82 22.68
C LYS A 226 -10.51 5.35 22.42
N TYR A 227 -11.03 5.62 21.23
CA TYR A 227 -12.30 5.07 20.78
C TYR A 227 -12.12 3.60 20.41
N GLU A 228 -12.88 2.73 21.07
CA GLU A 228 -12.80 1.27 20.89
C GLU A 228 -14.04 0.66 20.24
N GLY A 229 -15.00 1.49 19.81
CA GLY A 229 -16.24 1.06 19.17
C GLY A 229 -16.05 0.52 17.75
N GLU A 230 -17.18 0.31 17.07
CA GLU A 230 -17.16 -0.11 15.67
C GLU A 230 -16.71 1.03 14.73
N ASN A 231 -15.99 0.66 13.68
CA ASN A 231 -15.53 1.62 12.68
C ASN A 231 -16.62 1.88 11.62
N ASN A 232 -17.77 2.41 12.05
CA ASN A 232 -18.88 2.83 11.19
C ASN A 232 -19.51 4.12 11.71
N LYS A 233 -20.36 4.75 10.88
CA LYS A 233 -20.98 6.04 11.16
C LYS A 233 -21.80 6.00 12.44
N GLU A 234 -22.68 5.01 12.56
CA GLU A 234 -23.66 4.90 13.65
C GLU A 234 -22.98 4.79 15.01
N ALA A 235 -21.93 3.97 15.12
CA ALA A 235 -21.20 3.77 16.36
C ALA A 235 -20.36 5.00 16.75
N ILE A 236 -19.81 5.74 15.78
CA ILE A 236 -19.09 7.00 16.03
C ILE A 236 -20.07 8.07 16.53
N VAL A 237 -21.21 8.23 15.85
CA VAL A 237 -22.25 9.18 16.24
C VAL A 237 -22.80 8.87 17.63
N ALA A 238 -23.11 7.60 17.91
CA ALA A 238 -23.63 7.18 19.21
C ALA A 238 -22.63 7.45 20.33
N PHE A 239 -21.34 7.20 20.08
CA PHE A 239 -20.27 7.51 21.03
C PHE A 239 -20.13 9.01 21.27
N MET A 240 -20.10 9.84 20.22
CA MET A 240 -19.96 11.29 20.39
C MET A 240 -21.18 11.95 21.07
N LYS A 241 -22.36 11.34 20.96
CA LYS A 241 -23.56 11.74 21.70
C LYS A 241 -23.51 11.31 23.18
N ASN A 242 -22.78 10.25 23.52
CA ASN A 242 -22.64 9.75 24.90
C ASN A 242 -21.28 9.05 25.14
N PRO A 243 -20.18 9.81 25.29
CA PRO A 243 -18.82 9.26 25.32
C PRO A 243 -18.48 8.52 26.63
N GLU A 244 -19.25 8.75 27.71
CA GLU A 244 -19.10 8.04 28.99
C GLU A 244 -19.56 6.58 28.90
N LYS A 245 -20.46 6.28 27.96
CA LYS A 245 -20.85 4.90 27.68
C LYS A 245 -19.73 4.24 26.88
N LYS A 246 -18.97 3.33 27.52
CA LYS A 246 -17.92 2.54 26.84
C LYS A 246 -18.47 2.01 25.53
N ALA A 247 -17.88 2.47 24.43
CA ALA A 247 -18.15 1.94 23.11
C ALA A 247 -17.64 0.50 23.08
N THR A 248 -18.54 -0.43 23.37
CA THR A 248 -18.25 -1.86 23.26
C THR A 248 -18.52 -2.24 21.83
N LYS A 249 -17.52 -2.81 21.14
CA LYS A 249 -17.84 -3.60 19.95
C LYS A 249 -18.85 -4.65 20.39
N PRO A 250 -19.98 -4.82 19.69
CA PRO A 250 -20.77 -6.03 19.81
C PRO A 250 -19.79 -7.19 19.76
N LYS A 251 -19.81 -8.01 20.81
CA LYS A 251 -18.98 -9.20 20.85
C LYS A 251 -19.41 -10.01 19.63
N GLU A 252 -18.56 -10.03 18.60
CA GLU A 252 -18.80 -10.85 17.41
C GLU A 252 -19.06 -12.26 17.95
N GLU A 253 -20.23 -12.80 17.61
CA GLU A 253 -20.66 -14.12 18.09
C GLU A 253 -19.51 -15.09 17.81
N ALA A 254 -18.98 -15.72 18.86
CA ALA A 254 -17.81 -16.54 18.67
C ALA A 254 -18.21 -17.68 17.75
N TRP A 255 -17.31 -18.11 16.86
CA TRP A 255 -17.63 -19.24 15.97
C TRP A 255 -18.06 -20.48 16.78
N SER A 256 -17.53 -20.65 18.00
CA SER A 256 -17.95 -21.68 18.96
C SER A 256 -19.39 -21.58 19.44
N ASP A 257 -19.99 -20.40 19.36
CA ASP A 257 -21.37 -20.13 19.80
C ASP A 257 -22.37 -20.45 18.68
N THR A 258 -21.90 -20.59 17.42
CA THR A 258 -22.72 -21.00 16.28
C THR A 258 -22.81 -22.54 16.22
N PRO A 259 -24.02 -23.13 16.35
CA PRO A 259 -24.17 -24.58 16.29
C PRO A 259 -23.67 -25.15 14.95
N SER A 260 -22.77 -26.13 15.01
CA SER A 260 -22.27 -26.87 13.84
C SER A 260 -21.76 -28.26 14.23
N ASP A 261 -21.43 -29.08 13.24
CA ASP A 261 -20.80 -30.39 13.45
C ASP A 261 -19.28 -30.30 13.74
N VAL A 262 -18.73 -29.08 13.86
CA VAL A 262 -17.33 -28.84 14.24
C VAL A 262 -17.20 -28.81 15.77
N VAL A 263 -16.28 -29.60 16.32
CA VAL A 263 -16.06 -29.65 17.77
C VAL A 263 -15.11 -28.52 18.19
N HIS A 264 -15.58 -27.60 19.03
CA HIS A 264 -14.73 -26.54 19.56
C HIS A 264 -13.99 -27.02 20.81
N LEU A 265 -12.67 -27.10 20.71
CA LEU A 265 -11.79 -27.59 21.77
C LEU A 265 -11.16 -26.43 22.55
N THR A 266 -10.98 -26.65 23.85
CA THR A 266 -10.29 -25.75 24.78
C THR A 266 -9.09 -26.47 25.38
N GLU A 267 -8.25 -25.76 26.13
CA GLU A 267 -7.17 -26.37 26.91
C GLU A 267 -7.66 -27.51 27.83
N ALA A 268 -8.92 -27.46 28.29
CA ALA A 268 -9.50 -28.48 29.16
C ALA A 268 -10.06 -29.70 28.42
N THR A 269 -10.49 -29.57 27.17
CA THR A 269 -11.17 -30.65 26.41
C THR A 269 -10.31 -31.26 25.31
N PHE A 270 -9.16 -30.66 25.01
CA PHE A 270 -8.31 -31.08 23.90
C PHE A 270 -7.77 -32.50 24.08
N ASP A 271 -7.24 -32.83 25.26
CA ASP A 271 -6.62 -34.14 25.49
C ASP A 271 -7.66 -35.27 25.52
N ASP A 272 -8.89 -35.00 25.96
CA ASP A 272 -10.02 -35.95 25.87
C ASP A 272 -10.44 -36.21 24.42
N ALA A 273 -10.43 -35.18 23.57
CA ALA A 273 -10.73 -35.31 22.15
C ALA A 273 -9.68 -36.16 21.40
N LEU A 274 -8.40 -36.03 21.79
CA LEU A 274 -7.32 -36.87 21.28
C LEU A 274 -7.49 -38.35 21.63
N GLN A 275 -8.04 -38.65 22.82
CA GLN A 275 -8.23 -40.03 23.28
C GLN A 275 -9.52 -40.67 22.74
N SER A 276 -10.55 -39.87 22.53
CA SER A 276 -11.88 -40.34 22.11
C SER A 276 -12.01 -40.56 20.60
N THR A 277 -11.04 -40.10 19.80
CA THR A 277 -11.12 -40.18 18.34
C THR A 277 -9.80 -40.68 17.76
N ALA A 278 -9.86 -41.68 16.88
CA ALA A 278 -8.66 -42.21 16.21
C ALA A 278 -8.13 -41.28 15.11
N SER A 279 -8.99 -40.44 14.53
CA SER A 279 -8.68 -39.53 13.41
C SER A 279 -9.28 -38.15 13.71
N LEU A 280 -8.43 -37.17 14.01
CA LEU A 280 -8.85 -35.82 14.42
C LEU A 280 -8.12 -34.78 13.59
N LEU A 281 -8.88 -33.92 12.91
CA LEU A 281 -8.34 -32.77 12.18
C LEU A 281 -8.68 -31.49 12.92
N VAL A 282 -7.66 -30.77 13.38
CA VAL A 282 -7.83 -29.57 14.21
C VAL A 282 -7.41 -28.31 13.45
N MET A 283 -8.32 -27.35 13.33
CA MET A 283 -8.06 -26.01 12.83
C MET A 283 -7.75 -25.05 13.99
N PHE A 284 -6.50 -24.60 14.08
CA PHE A 284 -6.10 -23.50 14.97
C PHE A 284 -6.33 -22.17 14.25
N TYR A 285 -7.20 -21.33 14.81
CA TYR A 285 -7.64 -20.08 14.19
C TYR A 285 -7.54 -18.87 15.14
N ALA A 286 -7.75 -17.69 14.56
CA ALA A 286 -7.91 -16.44 15.29
C ALA A 286 -9.21 -15.74 14.86
N PRO A 287 -10.01 -15.16 15.77
CA PRO A 287 -11.30 -14.56 15.40
C PRO A 287 -11.18 -13.41 14.38
N TRP A 288 -10.09 -12.65 14.42
CA TRP A 288 -9.83 -11.52 13.53
C TRP A 288 -9.21 -11.92 12.17
N CYS A 289 -8.88 -13.20 11.97
CA CYS A 289 -8.18 -13.67 10.77
C CYS A 289 -9.14 -13.85 9.60
N VAL A 290 -9.00 -13.01 8.56
CA VAL A 290 -9.85 -13.06 7.34
C VAL A 290 -9.76 -14.41 6.63
N HIS A 291 -8.57 -15.01 6.56
CA HIS A 291 -8.40 -16.34 5.96
C HIS A 291 -9.12 -17.44 6.74
N CYS A 292 -9.24 -17.28 8.06
CA CYS A 292 -9.96 -18.18 8.94
C CYS A 292 -11.46 -18.03 8.71
N LYS A 293 -11.97 -16.78 8.75
CA LYS A 293 -13.39 -16.48 8.45
C LYS A 293 -13.83 -17.03 7.09
N LYS A 294 -12.97 -16.94 6.07
CA LYS A 294 -13.25 -17.53 4.75
C LYS A 294 -13.30 -19.07 4.77
N MET A 295 -12.51 -19.70 5.63
CA MET A 295 -12.44 -21.16 5.75
C MET A 295 -13.52 -21.75 6.68
N HIS A 296 -14.06 -20.99 7.64
CA HIS A 296 -15.13 -21.45 8.54
C HIS A 296 -16.30 -22.13 7.80
N PRO A 297 -16.94 -21.52 6.77
CA PRO A 297 -18.05 -22.17 6.08
C PRO A 297 -17.63 -23.46 5.36
N GLU A 298 -16.43 -23.51 4.80
CA GLU A 298 -15.87 -24.72 4.16
C GLU A 298 -15.63 -25.83 5.18
N TYR A 299 -15.12 -25.48 6.36
CA TYR A 299 -14.84 -26.42 7.44
C TYR A 299 -16.13 -27.00 8.06
N VAL A 300 -17.13 -26.14 8.27
CA VAL A 300 -18.48 -26.54 8.72
C VAL A 300 -19.15 -27.45 7.69
N SER A 301 -19.09 -27.09 6.41
CA SER A 301 -19.64 -27.92 5.33
C SER A 301 -18.96 -29.28 5.27
N ALA A 302 -17.63 -29.34 5.44
CA ALA A 302 -16.91 -30.61 5.48
C ALA A 302 -17.35 -31.48 6.66
N ALA A 303 -17.46 -30.90 7.87
CA ALA A 303 -17.89 -31.64 9.06
C ALA A 303 -19.29 -32.25 8.89
N ALA A 304 -20.22 -31.48 8.31
CA ALA A 304 -21.57 -31.96 7.99
C ALA A 304 -21.54 -33.11 6.97
N THR A 305 -20.68 -33.02 5.94
CA THR A 305 -20.50 -34.10 4.96
C THR A 305 -19.90 -35.36 5.61
N LEU A 306 -18.87 -35.24 6.46
CA LEU A 306 -18.30 -36.40 7.16
C LEU A 306 -19.35 -37.14 7.99
N LYS A 307 -20.17 -36.38 8.74
CA LYS A 307 -21.26 -36.94 9.53
C LYS A 307 -22.33 -37.61 8.66
N LYS A 308 -22.73 -36.98 7.56
CA LYS A 308 -23.75 -37.48 6.63
C LYS A 308 -23.29 -38.76 5.91
N GLU A 309 -22.05 -38.79 5.44
CA GLU A 309 -21.46 -39.93 4.74
C GLU A 309 -20.87 -40.99 5.68
N GLN A 310 -20.97 -40.79 7.00
CA GLN A 310 -20.41 -41.66 8.04
C GLN A 310 -18.90 -41.93 7.85
N ILE A 311 -18.17 -40.92 7.38
CA ILE A 311 -16.72 -41.01 7.19
C ILE A 311 -16.05 -40.95 8.58
N PRO A 312 -15.18 -41.92 8.93
CA PRO A 312 -14.49 -41.92 10.21
C PRO A 312 -13.63 -40.67 10.43
N GLY A 313 -13.78 -40.05 11.59
CA GLY A 313 -12.95 -38.95 12.04
C GLY A 313 -13.75 -37.73 12.48
N THR A 314 -13.07 -36.76 13.09
CA THR A 314 -13.70 -35.57 13.66
C THR A 314 -12.98 -34.31 13.21
N LEU A 315 -13.77 -33.30 12.83
CA LEU A 315 -13.25 -31.96 12.58
C LEU A 315 -13.42 -31.12 13.85
N ALA A 316 -12.32 -30.59 14.35
CA ALA A 316 -12.27 -29.74 15.52
C ALA A 316 -11.63 -28.38 15.22
N ALA A 317 -11.92 -27.41 16.08
CA ALA A 317 -11.39 -26.05 16.00
C ALA A 317 -10.93 -25.54 17.37
N VAL A 318 -9.82 -24.80 17.39
CA VAL A 318 -9.26 -24.16 18.58
C VAL A 318 -9.03 -22.69 18.29
N ASP A 319 -9.61 -21.80 19.11
CA ASP A 319 -9.23 -20.39 19.14
C ASP A 319 -7.88 -20.25 19.83
N ALA A 320 -6.81 -20.20 19.04
CA ALA A 320 -5.44 -20.14 19.55
C ALA A 320 -5.05 -18.74 20.08
N VAL A 321 -5.90 -17.73 19.90
CA VAL A 321 -5.74 -16.42 20.55
C VAL A 321 -6.19 -16.49 22.00
N LYS A 322 -7.27 -17.24 22.26
CA LYS A 322 -7.79 -17.52 23.60
C LYS A 322 -6.98 -18.62 24.31
N GLU A 323 -6.81 -19.77 23.65
CA GLU A 323 -6.15 -20.98 24.16
C GLU A 323 -4.65 -20.98 23.83
N LYS A 324 -3.94 -20.00 24.39
CA LYS A 324 -2.53 -19.72 24.05
C LYS A 324 -1.59 -20.86 24.38
N VAL A 325 -1.90 -21.71 25.36
CA VAL A 325 -1.05 -22.85 25.73
C VAL A 325 -1.08 -23.89 24.62
N LEU A 326 -2.25 -24.18 24.04
CA LEU A 326 -2.36 -25.09 22.90
C LEU A 326 -1.66 -24.52 21.66
N GLY A 327 -1.83 -23.23 21.37
CA GLY A 327 -1.14 -22.57 20.27
C GLY A 327 0.39 -22.69 20.38
N LYS A 328 0.94 -22.52 21.58
CA LYS A 328 2.38 -22.73 21.84
C LYS A 328 2.79 -24.20 21.77
N LYS A 329 2.03 -25.11 22.41
CA LYS A 329 2.30 -26.57 22.47
C LYS A 329 2.47 -27.16 21.07
N TYR A 330 1.64 -26.72 20.12
CA TYR A 330 1.66 -27.21 18.73
C TYR A 330 2.37 -26.27 17.75
N ASN A 331 3.14 -25.29 18.24
CA ASN A 331 3.95 -24.37 17.42
C ASN A 331 3.15 -23.63 16.33
N VAL A 332 1.96 -23.11 16.69
CA VAL A 332 1.11 -22.33 15.79
C VAL A 332 1.70 -20.93 15.62
N SER A 333 2.32 -20.67 14.48
CA SER A 333 2.96 -19.39 14.13
C SER A 333 2.14 -18.53 13.17
N GLY A 334 1.05 -19.07 12.62
CA GLY A 334 0.18 -18.37 11.69
C GLY A 334 -1.23 -18.96 11.66
N TYR A 335 -2.18 -18.23 11.06
CA TYR A 335 -3.59 -18.62 11.05
C TYR A 335 -4.20 -18.61 9.64
N PRO A 336 -5.11 -19.56 9.35
CA PRO A 336 -5.33 -20.79 10.10
C PRO A 336 -4.18 -21.79 9.90
N THR A 337 -3.88 -22.56 10.93
CA THR A 337 -3.01 -23.74 10.86
C THR A 337 -3.85 -24.98 11.10
N VAL A 338 -3.74 -25.99 10.23
CA VAL A 338 -4.53 -27.22 10.36
C VAL A 338 -3.58 -28.38 10.63
N LYS A 339 -3.85 -29.13 11.69
CA LYS A 339 -3.02 -30.23 12.16
C LYS A 339 -3.84 -31.50 12.22
N TYR A 340 -3.27 -32.58 11.71
CA TYR A 340 -3.88 -33.90 11.76
C TYR A 340 -3.30 -34.69 12.94
N PHE A 341 -4.18 -35.34 13.67
CA PHE A 341 -3.85 -36.19 14.80
C PHE A 341 -4.40 -37.59 14.53
N GLU A 342 -3.56 -38.58 14.74
CA GLU A 342 -3.88 -39.98 14.57
C GLU A 342 -3.58 -40.71 15.88
N ASN A 343 -4.55 -41.45 16.41
CA ASN A 343 -4.45 -42.22 17.66
C ASN A 343 -3.88 -41.40 18.84
N GLY A 344 -4.35 -40.15 18.97
CA GLY A 344 -3.95 -39.23 20.04
C GLY A 344 -2.58 -38.57 19.88
N GLN A 345 -1.87 -38.82 18.79
CA GLN A 345 -0.58 -38.17 18.48
C GLN A 345 -0.71 -37.19 17.32
N HIS A 346 0.04 -36.09 17.37
CA HIS A 346 0.18 -35.20 16.21
C HIS A 346 0.96 -35.94 15.12
N ALA A 347 0.32 -36.17 13.98
CA ALA A 347 0.93 -36.87 12.86
C ALA A 347 1.67 -35.87 11.96
N TYR A 348 0.95 -34.90 11.37
CA TYR A 348 1.51 -33.90 10.47
C TYR A 348 0.57 -32.71 10.27
N ASP A 349 1.10 -31.65 9.66
CA ASP A 349 0.34 -30.45 9.31
C ASP A 349 -0.22 -30.58 7.88
N VAL A 350 -1.43 -30.05 7.64
CA VAL A 350 -2.06 -30.10 6.32
C VAL A 350 -2.48 -28.72 5.82
N GLN A 351 -2.48 -28.57 4.49
CA GLN A 351 -2.85 -27.33 3.81
C GLN A 351 -4.15 -27.51 3.03
N LEU A 352 -5.26 -27.63 3.74
CA LEU A 352 -6.60 -27.82 3.17
C LEU A 352 -7.43 -26.57 3.43
N ARG A 353 -8.14 -26.08 2.41
CA ARG A 353 -8.87 -24.79 2.48
C ARG A 353 -10.32 -24.87 1.97
N THR A 354 -10.71 -25.97 1.34
CA THR A 354 -12.03 -26.16 0.74
C THR A 354 -12.66 -27.44 1.28
N ALA A 355 -13.99 -27.47 1.35
CA ALA A 355 -14.74 -28.57 1.93
C ALA A 355 -14.41 -29.90 1.24
N ALA A 356 -14.41 -29.92 -0.09
CA ALA A 356 -14.09 -31.12 -0.87
C ALA A 356 -12.71 -31.71 -0.51
N LYS A 357 -11.67 -30.87 -0.44
CA LYS A 357 -10.31 -31.34 -0.10
C LYS A 357 -10.20 -31.84 1.33
N ILE A 358 -10.96 -31.25 2.26
CA ILE A 358 -11.01 -31.70 3.65
C ILE A 358 -11.69 -33.08 3.71
N VAL A 359 -12.81 -33.25 3.02
CA VAL A 359 -13.54 -34.52 2.95
C VAL A 359 -12.68 -35.60 2.31
N ASP A 360 -12.05 -35.32 1.17
CA ASP A 360 -11.18 -36.26 0.47
C ASP A 360 -9.99 -36.69 1.35
N PHE A 361 -9.39 -35.74 2.06
CA PHE A 361 -8.32 -36.03 3.01
C PHE A 361 -8.80 -36.93 4.16
N MET A 362 -9.98 -36.65 4.74
CA MET A 362 -10.49 -37.44 5.86
C MET A 362 -10.93 -38.85 5.46
N LYS A 363 -11.20 -39.11 4.16
CA LYS A 363 -11.47 -40.45 3.63
C LYS A 363 -10.23 -41.34 3.62
N ASP A 364 -9.05 -40.75 3.38
CA ASP A 364 -7.78 -41.47 3.29
C ASP A 364 -6.64 -40.55 3.78
N PRO A 365 -6.51 -40.35 5.11
CA PRO A 365 -5.52 -39.44 5.67
C PRO A 365 -4.12 -39.95 5.37
N LYS A 366 -3.38 -39.18 4.58
CA LYS A 366 -1.98 -39.45 4.24
C LYS A 366 -1.13 -38.25 4.51
N GLU A 367 0.08 -38.49 4.98
CA GLU A 367 1.06 -37.44 5.13
C GLU A 367 1.21 -36.75 3.77
N PRO A 368 0.98 -35.43 3.67
CA PRO A 368 1.23 -34.73 2.43
C PRO A 368 2.70 -34.97 2.07
N PRO A 369 3.02 -35.15 0.78
CA PRO A 369 4.39 -35.39 0.37
C PRO A 369 5.29 -34.32 1.00
N PRO A 370 6.47 -34.71 1.53
CA PRO A 370 7.36 -33.75 2.16
C PRO A 370 7.56 -32.57 1.22
N PRO A 371 7.64 -31.33 1.74
CA PRO A 371 7.92 -30.18 0.90
C PRO A 371 9.14 -30.52 0.04
N PRO A 372 9.11 -30.20 -1.26
CA PRO A 372 10.21 -30.53 -2.14
C PRO A 372 11.52 -30.03 -1.50
N PRO A 373 12.63 -30.79 -1.63
CA PRO A 373 13.92 -30.39 -1.09
C PRO A 373 14.19 -28.92 -1.45
N PRO A 374 14.88 -28.15 -0.58
CA PRO A 374 15.26 -26.79 -0.90
C PRO A 374 15.81 -26.75 -2.31
N GLU A 375 15.14 -26.01 -3.20
CA GLU A 375 15.57 -25.92 -4.59
C GLU A 375 17.02 -25.46 -4.59
N VAL A 376 17.85 -26.12 -5.40
CA VAL A 376 19.24 -25.71 -5.60
C VAL A 376 19.21 -24.21 -5.94
N PRO A 377 19.94 -23.35 -5.20
CA PRO A 377 19.96 -21.93 -5.46
C PRO A 377 20.23 -21.70 -6.94
N TRP A 378 19.48 -20.78 -7.55
CA TRP A 378 19.60 -20.58 -8.99
C TRP A 378 21.03 -20.20 -9.42
N SER A 379 21.77 -19.54 -8.51
CA SER A 379 23.20 -19.24 -8.65
C SER A 379 24.12 -20.45 -8.79
N GLN A 380 23.66 -21.63 -8.39
CA GLN A 380 24.39 -22.90 -8.52
C GLN A 380 23.94 -23.71 -9.73
N VAL A 381 22.92 -23.26 -10.46
CA VAL A 381 22.49 -23.89 -11.71
C VAL A 381 23.32 -23.30 -12.86
N PRO A 382 24.09 -24.11 -13.62
CA PRO A 382 24.89 -23.60 -14.73
C PRO A 382 24.04 -22.84 -15.75
N SER A 383 24.35 -21.56 -15.98
CA SER A 383 23.72 -20.72 -17.00
C SER A 383 24.57 -19.49 -17.32
N GLU A 384 24.26 -18.82 -18.43
CA GLU A 384 24.87 -17.54 -18.83
C GLU A 384 24.31 -16.33 -18.04
N VAL A 385 23.46 -16.57 -17.04
CA VAL A 385 22.94 -15.52 -16.16
C VAL A 385 23.94 -15.24 -15.06
N VAL A 386 24.39 -13.98 -14.97
CA VAL A 386 25.34 -13.56 -13.94
C VAL A 386 24.61 -13.24 -12.64
N HIS A 387 24.92 -13.98 -11.57
CA HIS A 387 24.36 -13.71 -10.25
C HIS A 387 25.12 -12.59 -9.56
N LEU A 388 24.40 -11.52 -9.23
CA LEU A 388 24.94 -10.33 -8.61
C LEU A 388 24.62 -10.27 -7.12
N ASP A 389 25.61 -9.80 -6.36
CA ASP A 389 25.54 -9.53 -4.93
C ASP A 389 25.86 -8.05 -4.65
N GLU A 390 25.75 -7.62 -3.40
CA GLU A 390 26.03 -6.24 -3.02
C GLU A 390 27.44 -5.76 -3.44
N ALA A 391 28.43 -6.64 -3.40
CA ALA A 391 29.83 -6.30 -3.72
C ALA A 391 30.05 -6.11 -5.23
N ASN A 392 29.43 -6.95 -6.05
CA ASN A 392 29.70 -7.02 -7.48
C ASN A 392 28.65 -6.31 -8.35
N PHE A 393 27.47 -5.98 -7.81
CA PHE A 393 26.36 -5.40 -8.56
C PHE A 393 26.76 -4.11 -9.30
N LYS A 394 27.27 -3.12 -8.56
CA LYS A 394 27.65 -1.82 -9.16
C LYS A 394 28.87 -1.95 -10.09
N PRO A 395 29.98 -2.61 -9.69
CA PRO A 395 31.13 -2.78 -10.58
C PRO A 395 30.80 -3.53 -11.87
N PHE A 396 29.95 -4.55 -11.82
CA PHE A 396 29.56 -5.33 -13.00
C PHE A 396 28.74 -4.48 -13.97
N LEU A 397 27.67 -3.83 -13.51
CA LEU A 397 26.77 -3.07 -14.36
C LEU A 397 27.42 -1.83 -14.97
N LYS A 398 28.43 -1.24 -14.33
CA LYS A 398 29.22 -0.13 -14.90
C LYS A 398 29.97 -0.53 -16.18
N ARG A 399 30.26 -1.82 -16.37
CA ARG A 399 31.02 -2.33 -17.54
C ARG A 399 30.12 -2.78 -18.69
N LYS A 400 28.81 -2.91 -18.46
CA LYS A 400 27.86 -3.44 -19.44
C LYS A 400 27.02 -2.32 -20.05
N LYS A 401 27.00 -2.24 -21.38
CA LYS A 401 26.21 -1.23 -22.12
C LYS A 401 24.72 -1.51 -22.00
N HIS A 402 24.35 -2.79 -22.02
CA HIS A 402 22.98 -3.28 -21.93
C HIS A 402 22.96 -4.41 -20.90
N ALA A 403 22.22 -4.27 -19.82
CA ALA A 403 22.05 -5.34 -18.85
C ALA A 403 20.59 -5.45 -18.43
N LEU A 404 20.00 -6.63 -18.56
CA LEU A 404 18.73 -6.96 -17.92
C LEU A 404 19.04 -7.65 -16.59
N VAL A 405 18.51 -7.10 -15.50
CA VAL A 405 18.71 -7.64 -14.16
C VAL A 405 17.36 -8.09 -13.62
N MET A 406 17.22 -9.39 -13.35
CA MET A 406 16.04 -9.97 -12.72
C MET A 406 16.22 -10.05 -11.20
N PHE A 407 15.38 -9.31 -10.48
CA PHE A 407 15.24 -9.37 -9.03
C PHE A 407 14.18 -10.42 -8.70
N TYR A 408 14.56 -11.45 -7.93
CA TYR A 408 13.71 -12.61 -7.68
C TYR A 408 13.79 -13.10 -6.23
N THR A 409 12.89 -14.01 -5.85
CA THR A 409 12.98 -14.79 -4.61
C THR A 409 12.75 -16.27 -4.90
N ASN A 410 13.26 -17.17 -4.05
CA ASN A 410 13.19 -18.63 -4.28
C ASN A 410 11.77 -19.22 -4.08
N TRP A 411 10.94 -18.58 -3.25
CA TRP A 411 9.55 -19.01 -3.01
C TRP A 411 8.54 -18.45 -4.03
N CYS A 412 8.96 -17.53 -4.90
CA CYS A 412 8.10 -16.86 -5.86
C CYS A 412 7.78 -17.76 -7.07
N GLY A 413 6.53 -18.21 -7.18
CA GLY A 413 6.09 -19.08 -8.29
C GLY A 413 6.19 -18.43 -9.68
N HIS A 414 6.02 -17.10 -9.79
CA HIS A 414 6.25 -16.36 -11.03
C HIS A 414 7.73 -16.40 -11.46
N CYS A 415 8.63 -16.28 -10.48
CA CYS A 415 10.07 -16.31 -10.69
C CYS A 415 10.52 -17.68 -11.20
N LYS A 416 9.98 -18.77 -10.62
CA LYS A 416 10.25 -20.14 -11.09
C LYS A 416 9.92 -20.34 -12.57
N ARG A 417 8.83 -19.73 -13.04
CA ARG A 417 8.45 -19.77 -14.47
C ARG A 417 9.32 -18.87 -15.35
N ALA A 418 9.79 -17.74 -14.84
CA ALA A 418 10.61 -16.80 -15.61
C ALA A 418 12.08 -17.23 -15.76
N LYS A 419 12.64 -17.92 -14.75
CA LYS A 419 14.05 -18.39 -14.75
C LYS A 419 14.49 -19.11 -16.04
N PRO A 420 13.78 -20.14 -16.55
CA PRO A 420 14.21 -20.85 -17.76
C PRO A 420 14.20 -19.94 -19.01
N GLU A 421 13.18 -19.10 -19.17
CA GLU A 421 13.09 -18.16 -20.30
C GLU A 421 14.19 -17.10 -20.25
N PHE A 422 14.48 -16.59 -19.05
CA PHE A 422 15.53 -15.60 -18.83
C PHE A 422 16.92 -16.19 -19.10
N ALA A 423 17.17 -17.43 -18.66
CA ALA A 423 18.41 -18.15 -18.98
C ALA A 423 18.53 -18.46 -20.47
N GLY A 424 17.44 -18.83 -21.14
CA GLY A 424 17.43 -19.03 -22.59
C GLY A 424 17.72 -17.75 -23.39
N ALA A 425 17.27 -16.60 -22.90
CA ALA A 425 17.61 -15.30 -23.49
C ALA A 425 19.10 -14.92 -23.26
N ALA A 426 19.64 -15.22 -22.07
CA ALA A 426 21.05 -15.04 -21.76
C ALA A 426 21.94 -15.86 -22.71
N GLU A 427 21.61 -17.13 -22.92
CA GLU A 427 22.33 -18.04 -23.81
C GLU A 427 22.40 -17.50 -25.26
N LYS A 428 21.29 -16.96 -25.78
CA LYS A 428 21.23 -16.42 -27.14
C LYS A 428 22.09 -15.17 -27.35
N LEU A 429 22.43 -14.44 -26.28
CA LEU A 429 23.12 -13.16 -26.34
C LEU A 429 24.51 -13.21 -25.68
N LYS A 430 24.99 -14.41 -25.33
CA LYS A 430 26.28 -14.61 -24.64
C LYS A 430 27.49 -14.07 -25.42
N ASP A 431 27.42 -14.09 -26.75
CA ASP A 431 28.51 -13.65 -27.63
C ASP A 431 28.58 -12.12 -27.81
N ASP A 432 27.57 -11.36 -27.34
CA ASP A 432 27.64 -9.89 -27.35
C ASP A 432 28.26 -9.38 -26.03
N PRO A 433 29.53 -8.93 -26.04
CA PRO A 433 30.20 -8.49 -24.81
C PRO A 433 29.54 -7.24 -24.18
N LYS A 434 28.74 -6.49 -24.94
CA LYS A 434 28.04 -5.28 -24.48
C LYS A 434 26.73 -5.61 -23.76
N VAL A 435 26.21 -6.83 -23.94
CA VAL A 435 24.95 -7.30 -23.34
C VAL A 435 25.26 -8.19 -22.13
N ALA A 436 24.34 -8.21 -21.16
CA ALA A 436 24.37 -9.14 -20.04
C ALA A 436 22.96 -9.42 -19.53
N PHE A 437 22.74 -10.65 -19.09
CA PHE A 437 21.61 -11.04 -18.28
C PHE A 437 22.14 -11.34 -16.89
N ALA A 438 21.52 -10.73 -15.89
CA ALA A 438 21.96 -10.86 -14.52
C ALA A 438 20.76 -11.08 -13.58
N ALA A 439 21.04 -11.62 -12.41
CA ALA A 439 20.02 -11.94 -11.43
C ALA A 439 20.46 -11.53 -10.02
N VAL A 440 19.51 -11.08 -9.20
CA VAL A 440 19.72 -10.76 -7.78
C VAL A 440 18.70 -11.52 -6.96
N ASP A 441 19.18 -12.33 -6.01
CA ASP A 441 18.33 -13.01 -5.04
C ASP A 441 17.96 -12.03 -3.91
N CYS A 442 16.72 -11.56 -3.91
CA CYS A 442 16.25 -10.61 -2.90
C CYS A 442 15.95 -11.26 -1.54
N THR A 443 16.03 -12.59 -1.43
CA THR A 443 16.02 -13.25 -0.11
C THR A 443 17.35 -13.06 0.63
N GLU A 444 18.46 -12.93 -0.11
CA GLU A 444 19.80 -12.73 0.44
C GLU A 444 20.24 -11.26 0.34
N GLN A 445 19.97 -10.61 -0.78
CA GLN A 445 20.46 -9.27 -1.14
C GLN A 445 19.37 -8.20 -0.97
N SER A 446 18.67 -8.22 0.17
CA SER A 446 17.52 -7.35 0.44
C SER A 446 17.86 -5.85 0.31
N ALA A 447 19.05 -5.43 0.76
CA ALA A 447 19.52 -4.06 0.65
C ALA A 447 19.65 -3.58 -0.81
N VAL A 448 20.16 -4.43 -1.70
CA VAL A 448 20.24 -4.14 -3.14
C VAL A 448 18.83 -3.98 -3.71
N CYS A 449 17.92 -4.92 -3.41
CA CYS A 449 16.57 -4.88 -3.94
C CYS A 449 15.77 -3.67 -3.46
N SER A 450 15.89 -3.29 -2.19
CA SER A 450 15.29 -2.06 -1.65
C SER A 450 15.87 -0.80 -2.30
N ALA A 451 17.19 -0.75 -2.54
CA ALA A 451 17.85 0.40 -3.15
C ALA A 451 17.43 0.66 -4.61
N TYR A 452 16.80 -0.31 -5.26
CA TYR A 452 16.29 -0.18 -6.63
C TYR A 452 14.76 -0.31 -6.72
N ASP A 453 14.05 -0.05 -5.62
CA ASP A 453 12.58 -0.01 -5.55
C ASP A 453 11.90 -1.29 -6.07
N VAL A 454 12.41 -2.46 -5.64
CA VAL A 454 11.79 -3.75 -5.97
C VAL A 454 10.66 -4.04 -4.97
N GLY A 455 9.41 -3.79 -5.41
CA GLY A 455 8.20 -4.02 -4.61
C GLY A 455 7.48 -5.35 -4.86
N GLY A 456 7.90 -6.11 -5.87
CA GLY A 456 7.29 -7.38 -6.27
C GLY A 456 8.28 -8.30 -6.98
N TYR A 457 7.91 -9.56 -7.19
CA TYR A 457 8.80 -10.56 -7.79
C TYR A 457 8.10 -11.41 -8.86
N PRO A 458 8.77 -11.72 -9.99
CA PRO A 458 10.05 -11.14 -10.39
C PRO A 458 9.87 -9.69 -10.85
N THR A 459 10.90 -8.86 -10.63
CA THR A 459 10.99 -7.54 -11.28
C THR A 459 12.23 -7.56 -12.17
N VAL A 460 12.08 -7.19 -13.45
CA VAL A 460 13.20 -7.07 -14.37
C VAL A 460 13.45 -5.59 -14.64
N LYS A 461 14.68 -5.13 -14.37
CA LYS A 461 15.09 -3.75 -14.68
C LYS A 461 16.21 -3.74 -15.71
N TYR A 462 16.14 -2.77 -16.61
CA TYR A 462 17.15 -2.56 -17.63
C TYR A 462 18.15 -1.48 -17.20
N PHE A 463 19.43 -1.80 -17.33
CA PHE A 463 20.57 -0.96 -16.98
C PHE A 463 21.43 -0.69 -18.22
N SER A 464 21.92 0.55 -18.32
CA SER A 464 22.97 0.93 -19.25
C SER A 464 24.10 1.64 -18.50
N TYR A 465 25.26 0.99 -18.40
CA TYR A 465 26.40 1.48 -17.61
C TYR A 465 26.00 1.89 -16.18
N LEU A 466 25.34 0.98 -15.46
CA LEU A 466 24.73 1.17 -14.12
C LEU A 466 23.57 2.19 -14.04
N LYS A 467 23.34 3.01 -15.07
CA LYS A 467 22.18 3.91 -15.07
C LYS A 467 20.94 3.10 -15.41
N THR A 468 20.02 2.96 -14.46
CA THR A 468 18.70 2.35 -14.68
C THR A 468 17.93 3.19 -15.70
N GLN A 469 17.53 2.59 -16.82
CA GLN A 469 16.88 3.34 -17.91
C GLN A 469 15.36 3.15 -17.97
N SER A 470 14.82 1.99 -17.55
CA SER A 470 13.37 1.72 -17.51
C SER A 470 13.03 0.43 -16.75
N GLU A 471 11.77 0.30 -16.31
CA GLU A 471 11.17 -1.01 -15.98
C GLU A 471 10.91 -1.77 -17.28
N TYR A 472 11.27 -3.07 -17.30
CA TYR A 472 10.94 -3.94 -18.42
C TYR A 472 9.56 -4.54 -18.13
N ASN A 473 8.50 -3.90 -18.64
CA ASN A 473 7.13 -4.41 -18.58
C ASN A 473 6.81 -5.28 -19.79
#